data_AF-A0A2D5U451-F1
#
_entry.id   AF-A0A2D5U451-F1
#
_cell.length_a   1.000
_cell.length_b   1.000
_cell.length_c   1.000
_cell.angle_alpha   90.00
_cell.angle_beta   90.00
_cell.angle_gamma   90.00
#
_symmetry.space_group_name_H-M   'P 1'
#
loop_
_entity.id
_entity.type
_entity.pdbx_description
1 polymer ?
#
loop_
_entity_poly.entity_id
_entity_poly.type
_entity_poly.pdbx_seq_one_letter_code
_entity_poly.pdbx_strand_id
1 'polypeptide(L)'
;MANTKQFDLKSVEELASLGLTEQQIADSLGISRSTLSRRKTDDETFDTALRKGKAQATVKVTSALMTEVEKGSLRAIIFYLKCRAGWREEEPEIKEIPPLTISIHSKAVR
;
A
#
# COMPACT_ATOMS: atom_id res chain seq x y z
N MET A 1 1.39 34.89 19.55
CA MET A 1 1.48 34.54 18.12
C MET A 1 2.41 33.34 18.02
N ALA A 2 1.95 32.21 17.49
CA ALA A 2 2.75 30.99 17.46
C ALA A 2 3.99 31.21 16.59
N ASN A 3 5.15 30.81 17.10
CA ASN A 3 6.44 30.99 16.44
C ASN A 3 6.50 30.02 15.24
N THR A 4 6.10 30.50 14.07
CA THR A 4 5.99 29.69 12.86
C THR A 4 7.40 29.38 12.35
N LYS A 5 7.95 28.21 12.71
CA LYS A 5 9.19 27.69 12.10
C LYS A 5 9.04 27.73 10.58
N GLN A 6 9.86 28.52 9.91
CA GLN A 6 9.88 28.60 8.45
C GLN A 6 10.57 27.31 7.96
N PHE A 7 9.85 26.50 7.18
CA PHE A 7 10.40 25.26 6.61
C PHE A 7 10.76 25.51 5.16
N ASP A 8 11.90 25.00 4.75
CA ASP A 8 12.22 24.93 3.33
C ASP A 8 11.31 23.87 2.66
N LEU A 9 10.42 24.33 1.80
CA LEU A 9 9.47 23.48 1.07
C LEU A 9 10.19 22.43 0.21
N LYS A 10 11.40 22.76 -0.26
CA LYS A 10 12.21 21.85 -1.07
C LYS A 10 12.68 20.65 -0.24
N SER A 11 13.18 20.90 0.97
CA SER A 11 13.54 19.85 1.92
C SER A 11 12.37 18.92 2.26
N VAL A 12 11.15 19.46 2.37
CA VAL A 12 9.93 18.66 2.63
C VAL A 12 9.57 17.77 1.45
N GLU A 13 9.62 18.31 0.22
CA GLU A 13 9.40 17.53 -1.00
C GLU A 13 10.45 16.42 -1.14
N GLU A 14 11.72 16.74 -0.91
CA GLU A 14 12.82 15.78 -0.97
C GLU A 14 12.64 14.63 0.03
N LEU A 15 12.35 14.92 1.30
CA LEU A 15 12.09 13.88 2.31
C LEU A 15 10.89 13.00 1.93
N ALA A 16 9.82 13.59 1.40
CA ALA A 16 8.66 12.84 0.93
C ALA A 16 8.97 11.97 -0.30
N SER A 17 9.87 12.43 -1.19
CA SER A 17 10.32 11.68 -2.37
C SER A 17 11.08 10.39 -2.05
N LEU A 18 11.62 10.30 -0.84
CA LEU A 18 12.31 9.09 -0.35
C LEU A 18 11.34 7.98 0.06
N GLY A 19 10.02 8.24 0.05
CA GLY A 19 9.01 7.27 0.47
C GLY A 19 8.85 7.17 1.99
N LEU A 20 9.30 8.17 2.73
CA LEU A 20 9.17 8.23 4.18
C LEU A 20 7.70 8.44 4.60
N THR A 21 7.36 7.88 5.75
CA THR A 21 6.07 8.13 6.41
C THR A 21 6.00 9.57 6.94
N GLU A 22 4.78 10.09 7.13
CA GLU A 22 4.62 11.44 7.71
C GLU A 22 5.23 11.57 9.10
N GLN A 23 5.29 10.48 9.88
CA GLN A 23 5.97 10.47 11.17
C GLN A 23 7.49 10.65 11.00
N GLN A 24 8.11 9.86 10.11
CA GLN A 24 9.55 9.97 9.83
C GLN A 24 9.91 11.34 9.27
N ILE A 25 9.08 11.91 8.40
CA ILE A 25 9.27 13.28 7.89
C ILE A 25 9.18 14.30 9.03
N ALA A 26 8.20 14.16 9.92
CA ALA A 26 8.07 15.04 11.09
C ALA A 26 9.31 14.94 12.01
N ASP A 27 9.79 13.72 12.27
CA ASP A 27 10.99 13.48 13.08
C ASP A 27 12.24 14.08 12.41
N SER A 28 12.40 13.93 11.08
CA SER A 28 13.48 14.55 10.31
C SER A 28 13.43 16.08 10.31
N LEU A 29 12.23 16.68 10.36
CA LEU A 29 12.04 18.12 10.46
C LEU A 29 12.12 18.65 11.91
N GLY A 30 12.27 17.76 12.90
CA GLY A 30 12.31 18.11 14.32
C GLY A 30 10.99 18.71 14.81
N ILE A 31 9.86 18.18 14.34
CA ILE A 31 8.52 18.59 14.75
C ILE A 31 7.67 17.38 15.13
N SER A 32 6.61 17.61 15.90
CA SER A 32 5.62 16.57 16.14
C SER A 32 4.79 16.30 14.88
N ARG A 33 4.29 15.06 14.74
CA ARG A 33 3.30 14.71 13.71
C ARG A 33 2.07 15.61 13.73
N SER A 34 1.61 16.00 14.92
CA SER A 34 0.48 16.92 15.06
C SER A 34 0.76 18.30 14.45
N THR A 35 2.01 18.78 14.55
CA THR A 35 2.44 20.02 13.91
C THR A 35 2.49 19.88 12.39
N LEU A 36 3.01 18.76 11.88
CA LEU A 36 3.01 18.46 10.45
C LEU A 36 1.58 18.40 9.88
N SER A 37 0.66 17.74 10.59
CA SER A 37 -0.74 17.66 10.17
C SER A 37 -1.42 19.02 10.14
N ARG A 38 -1.19 19.88 11.15
CA ARG A 38 -1.71 21.27 11.13
C ARG A 38 -1.14 22.04 9.96
N ARG A 39 0.16 21.91 9.70
CA ARG A 39 0.84 22.59 8.59
C ARG A 39 0.24 22.25 7.23
N LYS A 40 -0.15 20.99 7.01
CA LYS A 40 -0.85 20.60 5.77
C LYS A 40 -2.21 21.28 5.61
N THR A 41 -2.91 21.54 6.71
CA THR A 41 -4.21 22.22 6.69
C THR A 41 -4.06 23.73 6.57
N ASP A 42 -3.06 24.30 7.23
CA ASP A 42 -2.85 25.75 7.32
C ASP A 42 -2.06 26.32 6.13
N ASP A 43 -1.30 25.47 5.41
CA ASP A 43 -0.42 25.87 4.31
C ASP A 43 -0.55 24.92 3.11
N GLU A 44 -1.27 25.37 2.09
CA GLU A 44 -1.50 24.62 0.85
C GLU A 44 -0.20 24.36 0.06
N THR A 45 0.79 25.25 0.16
CA THR A 45 2.07 25.07 -0.52
C THR A 45 2.87 23.93 0.10
N PHE A 46 2.79 23.80 1.44
CA PHE A 46 3.37 22.68 2.16
C PHE A 46 2.69 21.34 1.80
N ASP A 47 1.35 21.30 1.75
CA ASP A 47 0.65 20.08 1.34
C ASP A 47 0.97 19.69 -0.11
N THR A 48 1.05 20.67 -1.01
CA THR A 48 1.40 20.45 -2.42
C THR A 48 2.81 19.86 -2.55
N ALA A 49 3.80 20.41 -1.85
CA ALA A 49 5.16 19.88 -1.82
C ALA A 49 5.21 18.44 -1.28
N LEU A 50 4.48 18.16 -0.21
CA LEU A 50 4.41 16.82 0.39
C LEU A 50 3.75 15.81 -0.57
N ARG A 51 2.64 16.18 -1.22
CA ARG A 51 1.94 15.33 -2.19
C ARG A 51 2.81 15.06 -3.42
N LYS A 52 3.51 16.07 -3.91
CA LYS A 52 4.45 15.95 -5.04
C LYS A 52 5.58 14.99 -4.73
N GLY A 53 6.21 15.11 -3.55
CA GLY A 53 7.24 14.16 -3.12
C GLY A 53 6.70 12.73 -3.02
N LYS A 54 5.53 12.52 -2.40
CA LYS A 54 4.91 11.18 -2.33
C LYS A 54 4.61 10.57 -3.70
N ALA A 55 4.19 11.40 -4.67
CA ALA A 55 3.99 10.95 -6.04
C ALA A 55 5.32 10.50 -6.68
N GLN A 56 6.40 11.25 -6.48
CA GLN A 56 7.74 10.88 -6.96
C GLN A 56 8.22 9.55 -6.36
N ALA A 57 8.02 9.35 -5.04
CA ALA A 57 8.35 8.09 -4.38
C ALA A 57 7.60 6.90 -5.01
N THR A 58 6.31 7.09 -5.28
CA THR A 58 5.46 6.07 -5.93
C THR A 58 5.94 5.75 -7.34
N VAL A 59 6.29 6.77 -8.14
CA VAL A 59 6.85 6.58 -9.48
C VAL A 59 8.15 5.78 -9.39
N LYS A 60 9.06 6.13 -8.47
CA LYS A 60 10.35 5.44 -8.30
C LYS A 60 10.18 3.95 -7.99
N VAL A 61 9.29 3.60 -7.05
CA VAL A 61 9.01 2.20 -6.70
C VAL A 61 8.33 1.47 -7.87
N THR A 62 7.42 2.14 -8.57
CA THR A 62 6.73 1.56 -9.74
C THR A 62 7.72 1.28 -10.87
N SER A 63 8.64 2.18 -11.15
CA SER A 63 9.69 1.96 -12.15
C SER A 63 10.58 0.76 -11.79
N ALA A 64 10.99 0.65 -10.52
CA ALA A 64 11.76 -0.49 -10.05
C ALA A 64 10.98 -1.82 -10.18
N LEU A 65 9.68 -1.80 -9.85
CA LEU A 65 8.81 -2.96 -10.05
C LEU A 65 8.74 -3.36 -11.53
N MET A 66 8.56 -2.41 -12.45
CA MET A 66 8.49 -2.69 -13.88
C MET A 66 9.80 -3.28 -14.43
N THR A 67 10.96 -2.78 -13.98
CA THR A 67 12.25 -3.39 -14.32
C THR A 67 12.36 -4.85 -13.86
N GLU A 68 11.85 -5.18 -12.68
CA GLU A 68 11.85 -6.57 -12.19
C GLU A 68 10.85 -7.46 -12.95
N VAL A 69 9.72 -6.89 -13.41
CA VAL A 69 8.78 -7.56 -14.31
C VAL A 69 9.46 -7.88 -15.65
N GLU A 70 10.16 -6.92 -16.25
CA GLU A 70 10.89 -7.10 -17.52
C GLU A 70 12.02 -8.14 -17.42
N LYS A 71 12.70 -8.22 -16.27
CA LYS A 71 13.69 -9.27 -15.98
C LYS A 71 13.10 -10.66 -15.78
N GLY A 72 11.77 -10.80 -15.70
CA GLY A 72 11.10 -12.08 -15.53
C GLY A 72 10.93 -12.51 -14.07
N SER A 73 10.96 -11.60 -13.11
CA SER A 73 10.69 -11.94 -11.70
C SER A 73 9.22 -12.35 -11.53
N LEU A 74 8.99 -13.66 -11.33
CA LEU A 74 7.65 -14.22 -11.16
C LEU A 74 6.85 -13.52 -10.05
N ARG A 75 7.52 -13.16 -8.94
CA ARG A 75 6.89 -12.45 -7.81
C ARG A 75 6.42 -11.06 -8.21
N ALA A 76 7.22 -10.31 -8.96
CA ALA A 76 6.87 -8.97 -9.43
C ALA A 76 5.72 -9.04 -10.44
N ILE A 77 5.74 -10.01 -11.35
CA ILE A 77 4.68 -10.27 -12.34
C ILE A 77 3.36 -10.59 -11.64
N ILE A 78 3.35 -11.57 -10.71
CA ILE A 78 2.14 -11.95 -9.98
C ILE A 78 1.60 -10.76 -9.18
N PHE A 79 2.47 -10.02 -8.48
CA PHE A 79 2.07 -8.85 -7.72
C PHE A 79 1.41 -7.79 -8.62
N TYR A 80 2.02 -7.46 -9.76
CA TYR A 80 1.46 -6.51 -10.71
C TYR A 80 0.11 -6.97 -11.26
N LEU A 81 -0.01 -8.23 -11.69
CA LEU A 81 -1.24 -8.76 -12.25
C LEU A 81 -2.38 -8.77 -11.23
N LYS A 82 -2.12 -9.17 -9.98
CA LYS A 82 -3.12 -9.20 -8.92
C LYS A 82 -3.50 -7.79 -8.45
N CYS A 83 -2.52 -6.97 -8.08
CA CYS A 83 -2.76 -5.68 -7.43
C CYS A 83 -3.10 -4.54 -8.40
N ARG A 84 -2.58 -4.58 -9.64
CA ARG A 84 -2.77 -3.50 -10.62
C ARG A 84 -3.65 -3.91 -11.80
N ALA A 85 -3.46 -5.11 -12.36
CA ALA A 85 -4.30 -5.59 -13.47
C ALA A 85 -5.63 -6.22 -12.99
N GLY A 86 -5.82 -6.38 -11.68
CA GLY A 86 -7.07 -6.85 -11.08
C GLY A 86 -7.32 -8.35 -11.22
N TRP A 87 -6.29 -9.15 -11.54
CA TRP A 87 -6.44 -10.60 -11.68
C TRP A 87 -6.79 -11.22 -10.32
N ARG A 88 -7.87 -11.99 -10.30
CA ARG A 88 -8.31 -12.76 -9.14
C ARG A 88 -8.41 -14.22 -9.53
N GLU A 89 -8.13 -15.08 -8.57
CA GLU A 89 -8.44 -16.50 -8.69
C GLU A 89 -9.92 -16.66 -8.32
N GLU A 90 -10.63 -17.50 -9.06
CA GLU A 90 -11.98 -17.89 -8.69
C GLU A 90 -11.91 -18.77 -7.43
N GLU A 91 -12.63 -18.39 -6.38
CA GLU A 91 -12.81 -19.30 -5.24
C GLU A 91 -13.69 -20.46 -5.69
N PRO A 92 -13.29 -21.72 -5.43
CA PRO A 92 -14.14 -22.86 -5.74
C PRO A 92 -15.44 -22.73 -4.95
N GLU A 93 -16.58 -22.78 -5.65
CA GLU A 93 -17.89 -22.85 -5.00
C GLU A 93 -17.89 -24.02 -4.00
N ILE A 94 -18.17 -23.70 -2.74
CA ILE A 94 -18.37 -24.73 -1.70
C ILE A 94 -19.70 -25.42 -2.04
N LYS A 95 -19.63 -26.49 -2.84
CA LYS A 95 -20.79 -27.33 -3.12
C LYS A 95 -21.08 -28.16 -1.87
N GLU A 96 -22.30 -28.07 -1.36
CA GLU A 96 -22.76 -28.95 -0.28
C GLU A 96 -22.54 -30.40 -0.71
N ILE A 97 -21.83 -31.16 0.12
CA ILE A 97 -21.60 -32.58 -0.13
C ILE A 97 -22.96 -33.27 0.06
N PRO A 98 -23.46 -34.03 -0.94
CA PRO A 98 -24.74 -34.71 -0.81
C PRO A 98 -24.72 -35.67 0.38
N PRO A 99 -25.85 -35.84 1.10
CA PRO A 99 -25.90 -36.69 2.28
C PRO A 99 -25.56 -38.15 1.91
N LEU A 100 -24.62 -38.73 2.66
CA LEU A 100 -24.23 -40.13 2.49
C LEU A 100 -25.41 -41.04 2.85
N THR A 101 -25.97 -41.72 1.85
CA THR A 101 -27.05 -42.70 2.06
C THR A 101 -26.43 -44.07 2.35
N ILE A 102 -26.43 -44.50 3.61
CA ILE A 102 -26.00 -45.85 3.99
C ILE A 102 -27.22 -46.76 4.00
N SER A 103 -27.32 -47.67 3.02
CA SER A 103 -28.33 -48.73 3.02
C SER A 103 -27.80 -49.98 3.72
N ILE A 104 -28.33 -50.27 4.90
CA ILE A 104 -27.96 -51.48 5.65
C ILE A 104 -28.70 -52.67 5.04
N HIS A 105 -27.97 -53.60 4.44
CA HIS A 105 -28.55 -54.88 4.02
C HIS A 105 -28.71 -55.79 5.25
N SER A 106 -29.95 -56.21 5.51
CA SER A 106 -30.34 -57.04 6.67
C SER A 106 -29.69 -58.42 6.73
N LYS A 107 -28.93 -58.84 5.71
CA LYS A 107 -28.19 -60.11 5.70
C LYS A 107 -26.91 -60.12 6.57
N ALA A 108 -26.53 -58.97 7.15
CA ALA A 108 -25.35 -58.86 8.00
C ALA A 108 -25.64 -58.89 9.51
N VAL A 109 -26.90 -59.11 9.93
CA VAL A 109 -27.26 -59.30 11.34
C VAL A 109 -27.58 -60.79 11.54
N ARG A 110 -26.56 -61.57 11.89
CA ARG A 110 -26.71 -62.92 12.43
C ARG A 110 -25.62 -63.19 13.46
#